data_AF-A0A540L7Z0-F1
#
_entry.id   AF-A0A540L7Z0-F1
#
_cell.length_a   1.000
_cell.length_b   1.000
_cell.length_c   1.000
_cell.angle_alpha   90.00
_cell.angle_beta   90.00
_cell.angle_gamma   90.00
#
_symmetry.space_group_name_H-M   'P 1'
#
loop_
_entity.id
_entity.type
_entity.pdbx_description
1 polymer ?
#
loop_
_entity_poly.entity_id
_entity_poly.type
_entity_poly.pdbx_seq_one_letter_code
_entity_poly.pdbx_strand_id
1 'polypeptide(L)'
;MEALQGGQMGLVLQQARALLIVPLLKLLVVLCLGMSVMLFVEKVYMGIVITLIKLFRRKPEKKWKWEAVKDDVELGNSAYPMVLVQIPMYNEKEVYQLSIGAACGLSWPSDRVIIQVLDDSTDPAIKLGGVAVNSDECLMTRMQEMSLDYHFTVEQEVGSATHAFFGFNGTAGVWRIAALNEAGGWKDRTTVEDMDLAVRASLRGWKFIYLSDLKVKNELPSTFKAYRYQQHRWSCGPANLFRKMAMEIVRNKKVSPMKKFHVIYSFFFVRKIVAHVVTFVFYCIILPVTVFVPEVQVPIWGAVYIPSTITLLNAVGTPRSLHLLIFWILFENVMSLHRTKATLIGLFEAGRVNEWVVTEKLGDALKTKSGAKASRKPRIRIGERLHMLELIVGSYLSFCGCYDLSFGKNGYFIYLFIQSIAFFIAGVGYVGTFVPNP
;
A
#
# COMPACT_ATOMS: atom_id res chain seq x y z
N MET A 1 -14.44 53.49 21.46
CA MET A 1 -15.35 52.68 20.63
C MET A 1 -14.65 51.44 20.05
N GLU A 2 -13.42 51.54 19.56
CA GLU A 2 -12.65 50.38 19.04
C GLU A 2 -12.34 49.29 20.09
N ALA A 3 -12.08 49.65 21.36
CA ALA A 3 -11.86 48.68 22.44
C ALA A 3 -13.11 47.87 22.83
N LEU A 4 -14.32 48.47 22.67
CA LEU A 4 -15.60 47.79 22.92
C LEU A 4 -16.00 46.86 21.75
N GLN A 5 -15.70 47.27 20.50
CA GLN A 5 -15.85 46.42 19.31
C GLN A 5 -14.88 45.23 19.32
N GLY A 6 -13.62 45.43 19.76
CA GLY A 6 -12.65 44.34 19.95
C GLY A 6 -13.07 43.35 21.04
N GLY A 7 -13.66 43.84 22.14
CA GLY A 7 -14.20 43.00 23.22
C GLY A 7 -15.43 42.18 22.82
N GLN A 8 -16.38 42.77 22.09
CA GLN A 8 -17.54 42.04 21.55
C GLN A 8 -17.12 41.00 20.51
N MET A 9 -16.19 41.34 19.61
CA MET A 9 -15.69 40.39 18.61
C MET A 9 -14.90 39.25 19.26
N GLY A 10 -14.14 39.51 20.32
CA GLY A 10 -13.47 38.48 21.13
C GLY A 10 -14.46 37.55 21.86
N LEU A 11 -15.54 38.10 22.41
CA LEU A 11 -16.62 37.34 23.05
C LEU A 11 -17.39 36.46 22.04
N VAL A 12 -17.69 36.99 20.85
CA VAL A 12 -18.33 36.24 19.76
C VAL A 12 -17.40 35.13 19.26
N LEU A 13 -16.09 35.38 19.14
CA LEU A 13 -15.12 34.37 18.73
C LEU A 13 -14.95 33.28 19.82
N GLN A 14 -14.95 33.65 21.10
CA GLN A 14 -14.95 32.70 22.21
C GLN A 14 -16.22 31.85 22.25
N GLN A 15 -17.40 32.46 22.05
CA GLN A 15 -18.67 31.75 21.98
C GLN A 15 -18.71 30.82 20.75
N ALA A 16 -18.31 31.29 19.57
CA ALA A 16 -18.23 30.46 18.36
C ALA A 16 -17.24 29.30 18.54
N ARG A 17 -16.09 29.53 19.19
CA ARG A 17 -15.14 28.47 19.54
C ARG A 17 -15.77 27.41 20.44
N ALA A 18 -16.45 27.83 21.51
CA ALA A 18 -17.08 26.93 22.47
C ALA A 18 -18.28 26.17 21.89
N LEU A 19 -19.12 26.81 21.07
CA LEU A 19 -20.34 26.22 20.50
C LEU A 19 -20.13 25.43 19.22
N LEU A 20 -19.10 25.74 18.41
CA LEU A 20 -18.90 25.10 17.10
C LEU A 20 -17.59 24.33 17.03
N ILE A 21 -16.46 24.98 17.31
CA ILE A 21 -15.12 24.40 17.09
C ILE A 21 -14.86 23.23 18.04
N VAL A 22 -15.10 23.42 19.34
CA VAL A 22 -14.88 22.39 20.37
C VAL A 22 -15.73 21.14 20.11
N PRO A 23 -17.07 21.20 19.95
CA PRO A 23 -17.87 20.00 19.70
C PRO A 23 -17.55 19.33 18.37
N LEU A 24 -17.29 20.10 17.30
CA LEU A 24 -16.87 19.54 16.02
C LEU A 24 -15.55 18.79 16.14
N LEU A 25 -14.55 19.38 16.79
CA LEU A 25 -13.25 18.74 16.98
C LEU A 25 -13.35 17.49 17.87
N LYS A 26 -14.18 17.53 18.94
CA LYS A 26 -14.49 16.34 19.75
C LYS A 26 -15.10 15.22 18.91
N LEU A 27 -16.06 15.55 18.04
CA LEU A 27 -16.66 14.58 17.12
C LEU A 27 -15.60 13.98 16.18
N LEU A 28 -14.75 14.82 15.58
CA LEU A 28 -13.68 14.36 14.68
C LEU A 28 -12.67 13.46 15.40
N VAL A 29 -12.30 13.78 16.64
CA VAL A 29 -11.46 12.93 17.49
C VAL A 29 -12.14 11.58 17.74
N VAL A 30 -13.41 11.56 18.13
CA VAL A 30 -14.17 10.32 18.37
C VAL A 30 -14.24 9.46 17.10
N LEU A 31 -14.49 10.07 15.94
CA LEU A 31 -14.49 9.36 14.64
C LEU A 31 -13.12 8.76 14.32
N CYS A 32 -12.03 9.51 14.54
CA CYS A 32 -10.66 9.03 14.34
C CYS A 32 -10.30 7.89 15.30
N LEU A 33 -10.72 7.99 16.57
CA LEU A 33 -10.52 6.94 17.56
C LEU A 33 -11.29 5.67 17.18
N GLY A 34 -12.55 5.79 16.74
CA GLY A 34 -13.34 4.66 16.25
C GLY A 34 -12.68 3.96 15.07
N MET A 35 -12.22 4.72 14.08
CA MET A 35 -11.44 4.22 12.94
C MET A 35 -10.13 3.54 13.37
N SER A 36 -9.43 4.11 14.36
CA SER A 36 -8.19 3.55 14.90
C SER A 36 -8.43 2.22 15.62
N VAL A 37 -9.54 2.10 16.36
CA VAL A 37 -9.96 0.84 17.01
C VAL A 37 -10.32 -0.21 15.95
N MET A 38 -11.03 0.15 14.89
CA MET A 38 -11.34 -0.77 13.79
C MET A 38 -10.07 -1.35 13.17
N LEU A 39 -9.10 -0.50 12.86
CA LEU A 39 -7.80 -0.93 12.33
C LEU A 39 -7.05 -1.80 13.33
N PHE A 40 -7.04 -1.42 14.61
CA PHE A 40 -6.39 -2.17 15.68
C PHE A 40 -6.96 -3.58 15.81
N VAL A 41 -8.29 -3.72 15.84
CA VAL A 41 -8.98 -5.01 15.91
C VAL A 41 -8.61 -5.88 14.71
N GLU A 42 -8.57 -5.32 13.49
CA GLU A 42 -8.14 -6.06 12.31
C GLU A 42 -6.70 -6.56 12.45
N LYS A 43 -5.75 -5.70 12.86
CA LYS A 43 -4.33 -6.07 13.00
C LYS A 43 -4.10 -7.09 14.12
N VAL A 44 -4.79 -6.96 15.25
CA VAL A 44 -4.75 -7.96 16.34
C VAL A 44 -5.32 -9.29 15.88
N TYR A 45 -6.47 -9.30 15.19
CA TYR A 45 -7.04 -10.52 14.62
C TYR A 45 -6.04 -11.22 13.68
N MET A 46 -5.44 -10.47 12.75
CA MET A 46 -4.44 -11.02 11.82
C MET A 46 -3.22 -11.57 12.56
N GLY A 47 -2.72 -10.85 13.57
CA GLY A 47 -1.61 -11.25 14.43
C GLY A 47 -1.87 -12.54 15.20
N ILE A 48 -3.08 -12.70 15.77
CA ILE A 48 -3.49 -13.92 16.46
C ILE A 48 -3.53 -15.09 15.46
N VAL A 49 -4.19 -14.89 14.31
CA VAL A 49 -4.37 -15.97 13.32
C VAL A 49 -3.02 -16.45 12.78
N ILE A 50 -2.10 -15.54 12.41
CA ILE A 50 -0.77 -15.94 11.91
C ILE A 50 0.05 -16.65 12.98
N THR A 51 -0.04 -16.20 14.24
CA THR A 51 0.63 -16.86 15.37
C THR A 51 0.13 -18.29 15.56
N LEU A 52 -1.19 -18.49 15.51
CA LEU A 52 -1.79 -19.84 15.57
C LEU A 52 -1.36 -20.70 14.38
N ILE A 53 -1.34 -20.17 13.16
CA ILE A 53 -0.88 -20.90 11.97
C ILE A 53 0.56 -21.39 12.14
N LYS A 54 1.45 -20.49 12.58
CA LYS A 54 2.87 -20.80 12.81
C LYS A 54 3.06 -21.79 13.96
N LEU A 55 2.35 -21.62 15.07
CA LEU A 55 2.42 -22.52 16.24
C LEU A 55 1.97 -23.94 15.89
N PHE A 56 0.87 -24.08 15.15
CA PHE A 56 0.32 -25.38 14.76
C PHE A 56 0.89 -25.93 13.44
N ARG A 57 1.87 -25.24 12.82
CA ARG A 57 2.49 -25.59 11.53
C ARG A 57 1.45 -26.01 10.47
N ARG A 58 0.33 -25.28 10.41
CA ARG A 58 -0.78 -25.58 9.48
C ARG A 58 -0.41 -25.11 8.07
N LYS A 59 0.34 -25.94 7.36
CA LYS A 59 0.65 -25.72 5.95
C LYS A 59 -0.61 -25.78 5.08
N PRO A 60 -0.69 -25.01 3.97
CA PRO A 60 -1.76 -25.14 2.98
C PRO A 60 -1.96 -26.60 2.57
N GLU A 61 -0.87 -27.33 2.39
CA GLU A 61 -0.83 -28.76 2.04
C GLU A 61 -1.69 -29.66 2.93
N LYS A 62 -1.75 -29.37 4.24
CA LYS A 62 -2.49 -30.15 5.24
C LYS A 62 -3.95 -29.73 5.38
N LYS A 63 -4.29 -28.52 4.91
CA LYS A 63 -5.59 -27.90 5.10
C LYS A 63 -6.47 -28.00 3.87
N TRP A 64 -5.86 -27.95 2.70
CA TRP A 64 -6.54 -28.10 1.43
C TRP A 64 -6.54 -29.57 1.01
N LYS A 65 -7.72 -30.11 0.74
CA LYS A 65 -7.82 -31.38 0.00
C LYS A 65 -7.48 -31.06 -1.45
N TRP A 66 -6.26 -31.42 -1.85
CA TRP A 66 -5.84 -31.30 -3.23
C TRP A 66 -6.63 -32.31 -4.05
N GLU A 67 -7.48 -31.80 -4.93
CA GLU A 67 -8.03 -32.60 -6.00
C GLU A 67 -7.07 -32.48 -7.18
N ALA A 68 -6.70 -33.62 -7.76
CA ALA A 68 -5.98 -33.63 -9.02
C ALA A 68 -6.74 -32.77 -10.03
N VAL A 69 -6.01 -31.99 -10.82
CA VAL A 69 -6.62 -31.29 -11.95
C VAL A 69 -7.26 -32.36 -12.82
N LYS A 70 -8.59 -32.36 -12.92
CA LYS A 70 -9.32 -33.24 -13.85
C LYS A 70 -8.81 -32.96 -15.26
N ASP A 71 -8.86 -33.98 -16.12
CA ASP A 71 -8.26 -34.00 -17.44
C ASP A 71 -8.22 -32.63 -18.12
N ASP A 72 -7.02 -32.24 -18.56
CA ASP A 72 -6.80 -31.03 -19.33
C ASP A 72 -7.70 -31.06 -20.56
N VAL A 73 -8.57 -30.05 -20.66
CA VAL A 73 -9.50 -29.89 -21.80
C VAL A 73 -8.71 -29.77 -23.10
N GLU A 74 -7.45 -29.30 -23.04
CA GLU A 74 -6.62 -29.06 -24.21
C GLU A 74 -5.70 -30.22 -24.61
N LEU A 75 -5.62 -31.34 -23.86
CA LEU A 75 -5.15 -32.70 -24.26
C LEU A 75 -4.75 -33.53 -23.03
N GLY A 76 -5.41 -34.69 -22.83
CA GLY A 76 -5.37 -35.53 -21.62
C GLY A 76 -4.03 -36.19 -21.19
N ASN A 77 -4.15 -37.11 -20.22
CA ASN A 77 -3.20 -38.10 -19.65
C ASN A 77 -1.70 -37.76 -19.42
N SER A 78 -1.24 -36.53 -19.59
CA SER A 78 0.12 -36.15 -19.14
C SER A 78 0.10 -35.69 -17.68
N ALA A 79 1.19 -35.93 -16.95
CA ALA A 79 1.34 -35.49 -15.55
C ALA A 79 1.43 -33.95 -15.39
N TYR A 80 1.50 -33.20 -16.50
CA TYR A 80 1.68 -31.74 -16.53
C TYR A 80 0.53 -31.07 -17.30
N PRO A 81 -0.18 -30.09 -16.72
CA PRO A 81 -1.18 -29.32 -17.48
C PRO A 81 -0.51 -28.41 -18.53
N MET A 82 -1.27 -28.03 -19.57
CA MET A 82 -0.91 -26.91 -20.43
C MET A 82 -0.81 -25.62 -19.60
N VAL A 83 0.30 -24.90 -19.77
CA VAL A 83 0.55 -23.63 -19.07
C VAL A 83 0.80 -22.51 -20.07
N LEU A 84 0.06 -21.41 -19.91
CA LEU A 84 0.31 -20.15 -20.59
C LEU A 84 1.01 -19.17 -19.63
N VAL A 85 2.23 -18.77 -19.96
CA VAL A 85 2.97 -17.72 -19.27
C VAL A 85 2.75 -16.41 -20.01
N GLN A 86 1.96 -15.50 -19.44
CA GLN A 86 1.70 -14.18 -20.02
C GLN A 86 2.66 -13.15 -19.41
N ILE A 87 3.35 -12.39 -20.28
CA ILE A 87 4.27 -11.32 -19.90
C ILE A 87 3.78 -10.02 -20.53
N PRO A 88 2.90 -9.26 -19.84
CA PRO A 88 2.49 -7.93 -20.28
C PRO A 88 3.61 -6.92 -20.07
N MET A 89 3.89 -6.11 -21.10
CA MET A 89 5.03 -5.19 -21.18
C MET A 89 4.59 -3.85 -21.76
N TYR A 90 5.10 -2.76 -21.16
CA TYR A 90 4.93 -1.41 -21.68
C TYR A 90 6.12 -0.54 -21.26
N ASN A 91 6.99 -0.22 -22.21
CA ASN A 91 8.22 0.56 -22.06
C ASN A 91 9.16 0.01 -20.95
N GLU A 92 9.28 -1.31 -20.82
CA GLU A 92 10.09 -1.99 -19.79
C GLU A 92 11.49 -2.41 -20.29
N LYS A 93 12.24 -1.43 -20.81
CA LYS A 93 13.53 -1.67 -21.49
C LYS A 93 14.57 -2.37 -20.62
N GLU A 94 14.59 -2.07 -19.33
CA GLU A 94 15.62 -2.53 -18.40
C GLU A 94 15.43 -3.98 -17.94
N VAL A 95 14.25 -4.57 -18.18
CA VAL A 95 13.88 -5.86 -17.56
C VAL A 95 13.32 -6.89 -18.53
N TYR A 96 12.91 -6.51 -19.74
CA TYR A 96 12.22 -7.41 -20.67
C TYR A 96 12.97 -8.69 -21.03
N GLN A 97 14.28 -8.58 -21.30
CA GLN A 97 15.07 -9.76 -21.67
C GLN A 97 15.17 -10.75 -20.53
N LEU A 98 15.25 -10.26 -19.29
CA LEU A 98 15.31 -11.16 -18.16
C LEU A 98 13.95 -11.78 -17.84
N SER A 99 12.87 -11.03 -17.95
CA SER A 99 11.52 -11.58 -17.79
C SER A 99 11.26 -12.71 -18.81
N ILE A 100 11.56 -12.47 -20.08
CA ILE A 100 11.42 -13.48 -21.15
C ILE A 100 12.40 -14.63 -20.94
N GLY A 101 13.68 -14.34 -20.66
CA GLY A 101 14.70 -15.36 -20.42
C GLY A 101 14.38 -16.25 -19.21
N ALA A 102 13.83 -15.69 -18.14
CA ALA A 102 13.37 -16.43 -16.98
C ALA A 102 12.17 -17.33 -17.31
N ALA A 103 11.23 -16.86 -18.14
CA ALA A 103 10.12 -17.68 -18.61
C ALA A 103 10.61 -18.84 -19.51
N CYS A 104 11.56 -18.58 -20.43
CA CYS A 104 12.17 -19.62 -21.26
C CYS A 104 13.02 -20.62 -20.44
N GLY A 105 13.53 -20.20 -19.28
CA GLY A 105 14.30 -21.06 -18.37
C GLY A 105 13.45 -21.92 -17.43
N LEU A 106 12.12 -21.86 -17.52
CA LEU A 106 11.24 -22.69 -16.69
C LEU A 106 11.44 -24.18 -17.01
N SER A 107 11.61 -24.99 -15.96
CA SER A 107 11.65 -26.45 -16.08
C SER A 107 10.23 -27.02 -16.23
N TRP A 108 9.69 -26.93 -17.45
CA TRP A 108 8.38 -27.47 -17.85
C TRP A 108 8.50 -28.15 -19.22
N PRO A 109 7.71 -29.21 -19.54
CA PRO A 109 7.73 -29.79 -20.88
C PRO A 109 7.44 -28.73 -21.94
N SER A 110 8.31 -28.62 -22.95
CA SER A 110 8.25 -27.55 -23.96
C SER A 110 7.00 -27.61 -24.84
N ASP A 111 6.40 -28.78 -25.00
CA ASP A 111 5.11 -29.01 -25.65
C ASP A 111 3.91 -28.63 -24.77
N ARG A 112 4.14 -28.35 -23.48
CA ARG A 112 3.12 -28.01 -22.47
C ARG A 112 3.26 -26.59 -21.90
N VAL A 113 4.12 -25.76 -22.46
CA VAL A 113 4.28 -24.36 -22.08
C VAL A 113 4.20 -23.43 -23.29
N ILE A 114 3.36 -22.41 -23.19
CA ILE A 114 3.24 -21.33 -24.16
C ILE A 114 3.70 -20.06 -23.47
N ILE A 115 4.64 -19.33 -24.06
CA ILE A 115 5.07 -18.02 -23.57
C ILE A 115 4.46 -16.97 -24.49
N GLN A 116 3.59 -16.13 -23.94
CA GLN A 116 2.94 -15.04 -24.65
C GLN A 116 3.45 -13.70 -24.11
N VAL A 117 4.20 -12.98 -24.95
CA VAL A 117 4.64 -11.61 -24.67
C VAL A 117 3.61 -10.65 -25.25
N LEU A 118 3.04 -9.80 -24.40
CA LEU A 118 2.06 -8.78 -24.78
C LEU A 118 2.72 -7.41 -24.62
N ASP A 119 3.31 -6.89 -25.70
CA ASP A 119 4.09 -5.65 -25.66
C ASP A 119 3.37 -4.50 -26.38
N ASP A 120 2.87 -3.55 -25.59
CA ASP A 120 2.20 -2.33 -26.07
C ASP A 120 3.18 -1.12 -26.10
N SER A 121 4.49 -1.37 -26.01
CA SER A 121 5.52 -0.32 -26.03
C SER A 121 5.46 0.52 -27.31
N THR A 122 5.58 1.83 -27.15
CA THR A 122 5.58 2.80 -28.26
C THR A 122 6.98 3.26 -28.66
N ASP A 123 8.02 2.82 -27.95
CA ASP A 123 9.41 3.18 -28.21
C ASP A 123 10.04 2.18 -29.21
N PRO A 124 10.47 2.62 -30.41
CA PRO A 124 11.09 1.73 -31.41
C PRO A 124 12.53 1.30 -31.07
N ALA A 125 13.17 1.85 -30.03
CA ALA A 125 14.56 1.56 -29.66
C ALA A 125 14.68 0.54 -28.53
N ILE A 126 14.16 -0.67 -28.74
CA ILE A 126 14.19 -1.75 -27.74
C ILE A 126 15.43 -2.64 -27.94
N LYS A 127 16.53 -2.28 -27.24
CA LYS A 127 17.69 -3.16 -27.00
C LYS A 127 18.13 -3.11 -25.53
N LEU A 128 18.28 -4.32 -24.98
CA LEU A 128 19.12 -4.82 -23.88
C LEU A 128 18.88 -4.35 -22.44
N GLY A 129 18.72 -5.35 -21.55
CA GLY A 129 18.87 -5.21 -20.10
C GLY A 129 17.95 -6.12 -19.29
N GLY A 130 18.41 -6.62 -18.13
CA GLY A 130 17.71 -7.59 -17.28
C GLY A 130 17.81 -7.30 -15.76
N VAL A 131 16.80 -7.79 -15.01
CA VAL A 131 16.37 -7.61 -13.59
C VAL A 131 17.35 -7.92 -12.43
N ALA A 132 17.12 -7.29 -11.26
CA ALA A 132 17.37 -7.85 -9.91
C ALA A 132 16.64 -7.11 -8.74
N VAL A 133 16.81 -7.65 -7.51
CA VAL A 133 16.22 -7.28 -6.20
C VAL A 133 17.04 -6.20 -5.49
N ASN A 134 16.40 -5.11 -5.07
CA ASN A 134 17.06 -3.87 -4.61
C ASN A 134 16.61 -3.41 -3.20
N SER A 135 16.29 -4.32 -2.28
CA SER A 135 15.84 -3.95 -0.93
C SER A 135 16.86 -3.10 -0.17
N ASP A 136 18.16 -3.38 -0.30
CA ASP A 136 19.24 -2.65 0.36
C ASP A 136 19.73 -1.38 -0.40
N GLU A 137 19.07 -1.00 -1.50
CA GLU A 137 19.52 0.11 -2.35
C GLU A 137 19.48 1.46 -1.64
N CYS A 138 18.44 1.75 -0.86
CA CYS A 138 18.39 2.95 -0.04
C CYS A 138 17.50 2.77 1.19
N LEU A 139 17.50 3.76 2.10
CA LEU A 139 16.63 3.71 3.28
C LEU A 139 15.15 3.58 2.89
N MET A 140 14.74 4.17 1.77
CA MET A 140 13.36 4.07 1.28
C MET A 140 13.00 2.65 0.84
N THR A 141 13.86 1.94 0.09
CA THR A 141 13.59 0.54 -0.33
C THR A 141 13.51 -0.40 0.88
N ARG A 142 14.33 -0.16 1.91
CA ARG A 142 14.25 -0.90 3.18
C ARG A 142 12.94 -0.64 3.95
N MET A 143 12.46 0.60 3.96
CA MET A 143 11.16 0.93 4.56
C MET A 143 9.98 0.34 3.78
N GLN A 144 10.07 0.29 2.45
CA GLN A 144 9.08 -0.36 1.59
C GLN A 144 9.00 -1.87 1.82
N GLU A 145 10.15 -2.53 1.97
CA GLU A 145 10.25 -3.96 2.29
C GLU A 145 9.47 -4.30 3.56
N MET A 146 9.58 -3.49 4.62
CA MET A 146 8.82 -3.72 5.86
C MET A 146 7.29 -3.75 5.63
N SER A 147 6.77 -2.83 4.81
CA SER A 147 5.34 -2.76 4.50
C SER A 147 4.89 -3.90 3.57
N LEU A 148 5.73 -4.31 2.62
CA LEU A 148 5.44 -5.43 1.70
C LEU A 148 5.56 -6.80 2.37
N ASP A 149 6.54 -7.00 3.24
CA ASP A 149 6.71 -8.24 3.99
C ASP A 149 5.52 -8.48 4.90
N TYR A 150 4.98 -7.45 5.56
CA TYR A 150 3.73 -7.60 6.31
C TYR A 150 2.56 -8.02 5.40
N HIS A 151 2.43 -7.39 4.23
CA HIS A 151 1.38 -7.73 3.27
C HIS A 151 1.45 -9.20 2.83
N PHE A 152 2.62 -9.69 2.45
CA PHE A 152 2.80 -11.06 1.98
C PHE A 152 2.77 -12.10 3.12
N THR A 153 3.50 -11.87 4.21
CA THR A 153 3.64 -12.89 5.28
C THR A 153 2.49 -12.93 6.27
N VAL A 154 1.68 -11.87 6.35
CA VAL A 154 0.53 -11.80 7.27
C VAL A 154 -0.78 -11.68 6.51
N GLU A 155 -0.97 -10.64 5.70
CA GLU A 155 -2.30 -10.38 5.11
C GLU A 155 -2.73 -11.46 4.11
N GLN A 156 -1.83 -11.89 3.23
CA GLN A 156 -2.09 -12.94 2.23
C GLN A 156 -2.24 -14.32 2.90
N GLU A 157 -1.33 -14.67 3.83
CA GLU A 157 -1.34 -15.96 4.52
C GLU A 157 -2.57 -16.13 5.41
N VAL A 158 -2.95 -15.11 6.20
CA VAL A 158 -4.16 -15.14 7.02
C VAL A 158 -5.42 -15.22 6.14
N GLY A 159 -5.48 -14.44 5.06
CA GLY A 159 -6.61 -14.52 4.12
C GLY A 159 -6.78 -15.92 3.54
N SER A 160 -5.70 -16.51 3.02
CA SER A 160 -5.71 -17.85 2.48
C SER A 160 -6.09 -18.91 3.51
N ALA A 161 -5.49 -18.86 4.71
CA ALA A 161 -5.77 -19.82 5.75
C ALA A 161 -7.22 -19.71 6.26
N THR A 162 -7.79 -18.53 6.35
CA THR A 162 -9.17 -18.36 6.85
C THR A 162 -10.25 -18.60 5.79
N HIS A 163 -9.86 -18.98 4.57
CA HIS A 163 -10.75 -19.01 3.39
C HIS A 163 -11.42 -17.65 3.12
N ALA A 164 -10.83 -16.60 3.66
CA ALA A 164 -11.29 -15.24 3.47
C ALA A 164 -10.69 -14.69 2.17
N PHE A 165 -11.36 -13.70 1.60
CA PHE A 165 -10.81 -13.03 0.42
C PHE A 165 -9.54 -12.27 0.80
N PHE A 166 -8.52 -12.42 -0.04
CA PHE A 166 -7.34 -11.57 -0.10
C PHE A 166 -7.13 -11.14 -1.55
N GLY A 167 -6.56 -9.95 -1.75
CA GLY A 167 -6.32 -9.43 -3.09
C GLY A 167 -5.30 -10.29 -3.82
N PHE A 168 -5.59 -10.69 -5.05
CA PHE A 168 -4.60 -11.31 -5.91
C PHE A 168 -3.55 -10.26 -6.26
N ASN A 169 -2.28 -10.63 -6.18
CA ASN A 169 -1.17 -9.78 -6.60
C ASN A 169 -0.80 -10.16 -8.03
N GLY A 170 -0.76 -9.17 -8.95
CA GLY A 170 -0.43 -9.43 -10.35
C GLY A 170 0.91 -10.12 -10.58
N THR A 171 1.88 -10.01 -9.67
CA THR A 171 3.19 -10.64 -9.83
C THR A 171 3.19 -12.11 -9.39
N ALA A 172 3.64 -12.98 -10.30
CA ALA A 172 3.84 -14.42 -10.08
C ALA A 172 2.61 -15.20 -9.58
N GLY A 173 1.41 -14.68 -9.82
CA GLY A 173 0.18 -15.38 -9.49
C GLY A 173 -0.25 -16.32 -10.63
N VAL A 174 -0.89 -17.43 -10.26
CA VAL A 174 -1.34 -18.46 -11.21
C VAL A 174 -2.86 -18.54 -11.17
N TRP A 175 -3.47 -18.54 -12.36
CA TRP A 175 -4.91 -18.68 -12.53
C TRP A 175 -5.25 -20.01 -13.19
N ARG A 176 -6.32 -20.66 -12.70
CA ARG A 176 -7.00 -21.68 -13.50
C ARG A 176 -7.79 -20.97 -14.60
N ILE A 177 -7.66 -21.43 -15.84
CA ILE A 177 -8.38 -20.85 -16.99
C ILE A 177 -9.90 -20.88 -16.79
N ALA A 178 -10.42 -21.95 -16.17
CA ALA A 178 -11.83 -22.04 -15.79
C ALA A 178 -12.26 -20.89 -14.86
N ALA A 179 -11.43 -20.51 -13.90
CA ALA A 179 -11.72 -19.40 -12.99
C ALA A 179 -11.73 -18.04 -13.72
N LEU A 180 -10.79 -17.84 -14.64
CA LEU A 180 -10.73 -16.64 -15.49
C LEU A 180 -11.98 -16.53 -16.36
N ASN A 181 -12.37 -17.61 -17.04
CA ASN A 181 -13.53 -17.67 -17.91
C ASN A 181 -14.83 -17.46 -17.13
N GLU A 182 -15.01 -18.15 -16.00
CA GLU A 182 -16.21 -17.99 -15.16
C GLU A 182 -16.33 -16.60 -14.55
N ALA A 183 -15.20 -15.96 -14.22
CA ALA A 183 -15.19 -14.60 -13.72
C ALA A 183 -15.48 -13.56 -14.81
N GLY A 184 -15.36 -13.94 -16.09
CA GLY A 184 -15.59 -13.08 -17.26
C GLY A 184 -14.34 -12.33 -17.71
N GLY A 185 -13.15 -12.91 -17.52
CA GLY A 185 -11.88 -12.38 -18.03
C GLY A 185 -11.38 -11.11 -17.35
N TRP A 186 -10.41 -10.46 -17.97
CA TRP A 186 -9.87 -9.16 -17.57
C TRP A 186 -10.84 -8.03 -17.92
N LYS A 187 -11.01 -7.06 -17.02
CA LYS A 187 -11.81 -5.86 -17.26
C LYS A 187 -10.97 -4.62 -16.98
N ASP A 188 -11.05 -3.65 -17.87
CA ASP A 188 -10.30 -2.39 -17.89
C ASP A 188 -10.91 -1.29 -16.99
N ARG A 189 -11.98 -1.61 -16.24
CA ARG A 189 -12.76 -0.62 -15.48
C ARG A 189 -11.98 0.13 -14.39
N THR A 190 -10.84 -0.39 -13.95
CA THR A 190 -9.97 0.18 -12.91
C THR A 190 -8.52 -0.21 -13.16
N THR A 191 -7.57 0.56 -12.63
CA THR A 191 -6.10 0.30 -12.67
C THR A 191 -5.62 -0.90 -11.82
N VAL A 192 -6.56 -1.71 -11.34
CA VAL A 192 -6.34 -2.91 -10.52
C VAL A 192 -7.19 -4.06 -11.07
N GLU A 193 -7.03 -4.33 -12.36
CA GLU A 193 -7.72 -5.37 -13.11
C GLU A 193 -7.54 -6.77 -12.47
N ASP A 194 -6.39 -7.00 -11.85
CA ASP A 194 -6.05 -8.19 -11.08
C ASP A 194 -6.93 -8.35 -9.83
N MET A 195 -7.13 -7.27 -9.09
CA MET A 195 -8.01 -7.23 -7.93
C MET A 195 -9.49 -7.34 -8.33
N ASP A 196 -9.91 -6.69 -9.42
CA ASP A 196 -11.26 -6.83 -9.96
C ASP A 196 -11.58 -8.27 -10.33
N LEU A 197 -10.67 -8.93 -11.06
CA LEU A 197 -10.77 -10.35 -11.39
C LEU A 197 -10.83 -11.20 -10.12
N ALA A 198 -9.99 -10.91 -9.12
CA ALA A 198 -9.99 -11.62 -7.85
C ALA A 198 -11.32 -11.51 -7.10
N VAL A 199 -11.90 -10.31 -7.02
CA VAL A 199 -13.21 -10.11 -6.39
C VAL A 199 -14.28 -10.88 -7.15
N ARG A 200 -14.32 -10.78 -8.49
CA ARG A 200 -15.31 -11.49 -9.31
C ARG A 200 -15.21 -13.01 -9.17
N ALA A 201 -14.01 -13.57 -9.26
CA ALA A 201 -13.79 -15.00 -9.06
C ALA A 201 -14.20 -15.43 -7.64
N SER A 202 -13.88 -14.64 -6.62
CA SER A 202 -14.30 -14.88 -5.23
C SER A 202 -15.83 -14.92 -5.08
N LEU A 203 -16.53 -14.02 -5.76
CA LEU A 203 -18.00 -13.95 -5.82
C LEU A 203 -18.63 -15.10 -6.63
N ARG A 204 -17.84 -15.83 -7.40
CA ARG A 204 -18.23 -17.09 -8.08
C ARG A 204 -17.94 -18.34 -7.24
N GLY A 205 -17.32 -18.19 -6.06
CA GLY A 205 -17.02 -19.30 -5.16
C GLY A 205 -15.59 -19.84 -5.28
N TRP A 206 -14.78 -19.29 -6.18
CA TRP A 206 -13.36 -19.64 -6.28
C TRP A 206 -12.63 -19.27 -4.99
N LYS A 207 -11.62 -20.09 -4.69
CA LYS A 207 -10.80 -20.00 -3.48
C LYS A 207 -9.38 -19.69 -3.88
N PHE A 208 -8.75 -18.80 -3.12
CA PHE A 208 -7.39 -18.35 -3.37
C PHE A 208 -6.45 -19.01 -2.37
N ILE A 209 -5.30 -19.47 -2.86
CA ILE A 209 -4.26 -20.12 -2.05
C ILE A 209 -2.99 -19.29 -2.15
N TYR A 210 -2.44 -18.91 -1.00
CA TYR A 210 -1.14 -18.25 -0.91
C TYR A 210 -0.09 -19.27 -0.44
N LEU A 211 1.02 -19.36 -1.16
CA LEU A 211 2.12 -20.28 -0.88
C LEU A 211 3.29 -19.49 -0.26
N SER A 212 3.35 -19.43 1.07
CA SER A 212 4.38 -18.64 1.79
C SER A 212 5.80 -19.22 1.68
N ASP A 213 5.91 -20.53 1.41
CA ASP A 213 7.20 -21.22 1.21
C ASP A 213 7.83 -20.91 -0.17
N LEU A 214 7.04 -20.42 -1.14
CA LEU A 214 7.52 -20.08 -2.48
C LEU A 214 7.70 -18.56 -2.62
N LYS A 215 8.96 -18.12 -2.67
CA LYS A 215 9.30 -16.69 -2.77
C LYS A 215 9.69 -16.31 -4.19
N VAL A 216 9.07 -15.25 -4.70
CA VAL A 216 9.45 -14.63 -5.97
C VAL A 216 10.10 -13.28 -5.69
N LYS A 217 11.24 -13.08 -6.35
CA LYS A 217 12.03 -11.86 -6.27
C LYS A 217 11.32 -10.72 -7.01
N ASN A 218 11.15 -9.59 -6.34
CA ASN A 218 10.52 -8.39 -6.88
C ASN A 218 11.45 -7.17 -6.75
N GLU A 219 11.33 -6.23 -7.68
CA GLU A 219 12.03 -4.95 -7.65
C GLU A 219 11.14 -3.88 -6.99
N LEU A 220 11.72 -3.15 -6.04
CA LEU A 220 11.09 -2.05 -5.34
C LEU A 220 11.38 -0.73 -6.08
N PRO A 221 10.46 0.23 -6.10
CA PRO A 221 10.76 1.56 -6.65
C PRO A 221 11.82 2.26 -5.80
N SER A 222 12.98 2.49 -6.41
CA SER A 222 14.16 3.12 -5.82
C SER A 222 14.06 4.64 -5.70
N THR A 223 13.22 5.28 -6.52
CA THR A 223 12.98 6.74 -6.48
C THR A 223 11.67 7.09 -5.77
N PHE A 224 11.66 8.20 -5.03
CA PHE A 224 10.45 8.65 -4.33
C PHE A 224 9.31 8.97 -5.31
N LYS A 225 9.64 9.52 -6.49
CA LYS A 225 8.68 9.76 -7.57
C LYS A 225 8.02 8.45 -8.03
N ALA A 226 8.81 7.42 -8.36
CA ALA A 226 8.31 6.11 -8.76
C ALA A 226 7.42 5.47 -7.67
N TYR A 227 7.88 5.54 -6.41
CA TYR A 227 7.12 5.01 -5.29
C TYR A 227 5.77 5.71 -5.09
N ARG A 228 5.71 7.05 -5.23
CA ARG A 228 4.45 7.80 -5.16
C ARG A 228 3.46 7.38 -6.25
N TYR A 229 3.90 7.17 -7.48
CA TYR A 229 3.01 6.68 -8.54
C TYR A 229 2.50 5.27 -8.26
N GLN A 230 3.36 4.38 -7.77
CA GLN A 230 2.95 3.04 -7.38
C GLN A 230 1.91 3.07 -6.25
N GLN A 231 2.17 3.84 -5.20
CA GLN A 231 1.24 3.98 -4.06
C GLN A 231 -0.07 4.67 -4.45
N HIS A 232 -0.02 5.62 -5.38
CA HIS A 232 -1.25 6.21 -5.94
C HIS A 232 -2.12 5.14 -6.61
N ARG A 233 -1.55 4.30 -7.49
CA ARG A 233 -2.30 3.21 -8.13
C ARG A 233 -2.87 2.23 -7.10
N TRP A 234 -2.04 1.83 -6.12
CA TRP A 234 -2.41 0.84 -5.11
C TRP A 234 -3.42 1.31 -4.06
N SER A 235 -3.64 2.63 -3.93
CA SER A 235 -4.70 3.19 -3.08
C SER A 235 -5.91 3.67 -3.88
N CYS A 236 -5.70 4.34 -5.02
CA CYS A 236 -6.78 4.84 -5.88
C CYS A 236 -7.55 3.70 -6.56
N GLY A 237 -6.84 2.70 -7.10
CA GLY A 237 -7.44 1.57 -7.80
C GLY A 237 -8.44 0.81 -6.94
N PRO A 238 -8.06 0.31 -5.74
CA PRO A 238 -8.98 -0.42 -4.88
C PRO A 238 -10.16 0.41 -4.37
N ALA A 239 -9.96 1.71 -4.12
CA ALA A 239 -11.02 2.63 -3.72
C ALA A 239 -12.07 2.82 -4.83
N ASN A 240 -11.61 3.01 -6.07
CA ASN A 240 -12.48 3.09 -7.24
C ASN A 240 -13.19 1.75 -7.50
N LEU A 241 -12.47 0.63 -7.37
CA LEU A 241 -13.04 -0.70 -7.51
C LEU A 241 -14.14 -0.94 -6.48
N PHE A 242 -13.93 -0.55 -5.22
CA PHE A 242 -14.94 -0.67 -4.17
C PHE A 242 -16.22 0.06 -4.55
N ARG A 243 -16.13 1.33 -4.96
CA ARG A 243 -17.27 2.12 -5.43
C ARG A 243 -18.05 1.40 -6.54
N LYS A 244 -17.35 0.84 -7.54
CA LYS A 244 -17.97 0.16 -8.69
C LYS A 244 -18.56 -1.20 -8.33
N MET A 245 -17.92 -1.96 -7.45
CA MET A 245 -18.28 -3.34 -7.12
C MET A 245 -19.17 -3.50 -5.89
N ALA A 246 -19.32 -2.47 -5.04
CA ALA A 246 -20.05 -2.58 -3.77
C ALA A 246 -21.45 -3.18 -3.94
N MET A 247 -22.23 -2.67 -4.89
CA MET A 247 -23.58 -3.17 -5.14
C MET A 247 -23.59 -4.58 -5.76
N GLU A 248 -22.62 -4.91 -6.60
CA GLU A 248 -22.45 -6.25 -7.15
C GLU A 248 -22.15 -7.28 -6.04
N ILE A 249 -21.30 -6.92 -5.06
CA ILE A 249 -20.97 -7.75 -3.90
C ILE A 249 -22.19 -7.97 -3.02
N VAL A 250 -22.93 -6.90 -2.69
CA VAL A 250 -24.13 -6.97 -1.82
C VAL A 250 -25.19 -7.88 -2.44
N ARG A 251 -25.50 -7.70 -3.73
CA ARG A 251 -26.56 -8.41 -4.45
C ARG A 251 -26.21 -9.86 -4.83
N ASN A 252 -24.94 -10.26 -4.77
CA ASN A 252 -24.51 -11.61 -5.14
C ASN A 252 -25.22 -12.70 -4.30
N LYS A 253 -25.87 -13.70 -4.90
CA LYS A 253 -26.55 -14.76 -4.14
C LYS A 253 -25.71 -16.04 -3.96
N LYS A 254 -24.54 -16.13 -4.59
CA LYS A 254 -23.69 -17.33 -4.61
C LYS A 254 -22.82 -17.46 -3.37
N VAL A 255 -22.41 -16.35 -2.76
CA VAL A 255 -21.54 -16.36 -1.56
C VAL A 255 -22.29 -16.06 -0.28
N SER A 256 -21.79 -16.59 0.84
CA SER A 256 -22.39 -16.38 2.16
C SER A 256 -22.37 -14.91 2.59
N PRO A 257 -23.33 -14.46 3.42
CA PRO A 257 -23.34 -13.11 3.97
C PRO A 257 -22.04 -12.73 4.68
N MET A 258 -21.44 -13.67 5.43
CA MET A 258 -20.17 -13.44 6.13
C MET A 258 -19.01 -13.16 5.16
N LYS A 259 -18.95 -13.87 4.02
CA LYS A 259 -17.94 -13.60 2.99
C LYS A 259 -18.12 -12.20 2.39
N LYS A 260 -19.36 -11.78 2.12
CA LYS A 260 -19.66 -10.42 1.65
C LYS A 260 -19.24 -9.37 2.67
N PHE A 261 -19.59 -9.59 3.94
CA PHE A 261 -19.21 -8.70 5.04
C PHE A 261 -17.69 -8.56 5.11
N HIS A 262 -16.94 -9.67 5.07
CA HIS A 262 -15.48 -9.63 5.05
C HIS A 262 -14.92 -8.83 3.86
N VAL A 263 -15.44 -9.03 2.64
CA VAL A 263 -14.96 -8.29 1.45
C VAL A 263 -15.26 -6.79 1.57
N ILE A 264 -16.47 -6.42 1.98
CA ILE A 264 -16.89 -5.02 2.06
C ILE A 264 -16.23 -4.33 3.25
N TYR A 265 -16.41 -4.87 4.45
CA TYR A 265 -15.97 -4.26 5.69
C TYR A 265 -14.47 -4.43 5.88
N SER A 266 -13.96 -5.65 6.01
CA SER A 266 -12.54 -5.85 6.35
C SER A 266 -11.62 -5.47 5.19
N PHE A 267 -11.85 -6.03 4.00
CA PHE A 267 -10.94 -5.87 2.87
C PHE A 267 -11.01 -4.47 2.25
N PHE A 268 -12.18 -3.99 1.83
CA PHE A 268 -12.27 -2.68 1.18
C PHE A 268 -12.31 -1.53 2.20
N PHE A 269 -13.23 -1.56 3.16
CA PHE A 269 -13.46 -0.42 4.03
C PHE A 269 -12.31 -0.23 5.04
N VAL A 270 -12.01 -1.22 5.88
CA VAL A 270 -10.97 -1.06 6.91
C VAL A 270 -9.59 -0.97 6.26
N ARG A 271 -9.20 -1.94 5.43
CA ARG A 271 -7.83 -2.04 4.92
C ARG A 271 -7.48 -1.07 3.80
N LYS A 272 -8.40 -0.77 2.88
CA LYS A 272 -8.12 0.10 1.72
C LYS A 272 -8.56 1.55 1.91
N ILE A 273 -9.49 1.84 2.83
CA ILE A 273 -9.97 3.20 3.07
C ILE A 273 -9.54 3.70 4.45
N VAL A 274 -10.04 3.08 5.53
CA VAL A 274 -9.82 3.55 6.91
C VAL A 274 -8.34 3.60 7.25
N ALA A 275 -7.57 2.55 6.93
CA ALA A 275 -6.13 2.49 7.22
C ALA A 275 -5.34 3.68 6.65
N HIS A 276 -5.70 4.15 5.44
CA HIS A 276 -5.04 5.28 4.81
C HIS A 276 -5.52 6.60 5.41
N VAL A 277 -6.84 6.79 5.49
CA VAL A 277 -7.48 8.03 5.95
C VAL A 277 -7.16 8.32 7.40
N VAL A 278 -7.30 7.34 8.31
CA VAL A 278 -7.09 7.58 9.75
C VAL A 278 -5.64 7.91 10.05
N THR A 279 -4.69 7.26 9.38
CA THR A 279 -3.25 7.49 9.61
C THR A 279 -2.89 8.95 9.29
N PHE A 280 -3.38 9.48 8.17
CA PHE A 280 -3.11 10.87 7.81
C PHE A 280 -3.95 11.85 8.64
N VAL A 281 -5.27 11.68 8.64
CA VAL A 281 -6.20 12.65 9.25
C VAL A 281 -5.98 12.71 10.75
N PHE A 282 -5.83 11.58 11.44
CA PHE A 282 -5.69 11.61 12.88
C PHE A 282 -4.32 12.17 13.31
N TYR A 283 -3.23 11.62 12.79
CA TYR A 283 -1.87 11.93 13.28
C TYR A 283 -1.23 13.17 12.65
N CYS A 284 -1.66 13.58 11.45
CA CYS A 284 -1.10 14.74 10.75
C CYS A 284 -2.04 15.95 10.67
N ILE A 285 -3.32 15.80 11.06
CA ILE A 285 -4.28 16.92 11.08
C ILE A 285 -4.93 17.07 12.46
N ILE A 286 -5.75 16.12 12.89
CA ILE A 286 -6.59 16.26 14.08
C ILE A 286 -5.76 16.39 15.36
N LEU A 287 -4.75 15.54 15.55
CA LEU A 287 -3.85 15.63 16.71
C LEU A 287 -3.12 16.99 16.78
N PRO A 288 -2.47 17.49 15.71
CA PRO A 288 -1.93 18.85 15.69
C PRO A 288 -2.99 19.94 15.93
N VAL A 289 -4.21 19.85 15.39
CA VAL A 289 -5.27 20.84 15.66
C VAL A 289 -5.64 20.88 17.15
N THR A 290 -5.63 19.74 17.84
CA THR A 290 -5.98 19.68 19.28
C THR A 290 -5.05 20.49 20.17
N VAL A 291 -3.82 20.77 19.72
CA VAL A 291 -2.88 21.66 20.42
C VAL A 291 -3.47 23.07 20.62
N PHE A 292 -4.25 23.57 19.66
CA PHE A 292 -4.87 24.90 19.73
C PHE A 292 -6.17 24.90 20.55
N VAL A 293 -6.69 23.74 20.94
CA VAL A 293 -7.99 23.59 21.59
C VAL A 293 -7.84 22.65 22.80
N PRO A 294 -7.25 23.15 23.92
CA PRO A 294 -6.93 22.32 25.09
C PRO A 294 -8.17 21.69 25.76
N GLU A 295 -9.37 22.19 25.47
CA GLU A 295 -10.65 21.62 25.89
C GLU A 295 -10.95 20.25 25.25
N VAL A 296 -10.21 19.89 24.19
CA VAL A 296 -10.32 18.61 23.50
C VAL A 296 -9.10 17.77 23.82
N GLN A 297 -9.27 16.81 24.72
CA GLN A 297 -8.21 15.87 25.07
C GLN A 297 -8.29 14.62 24.20
N VAL A 298 -7.16 14.26 23.61
CA VAL A 298 -6.99 12.98 22.91
C VAL A 298 -6.50 11.96 23.94
N PRO A 299 -7.19 10.81 24.10
CA PRO A 299 -6.78 9.81 25.07
C PRO A 299 -5.47 9.12 24.65
N ILE A 300 -4.58 8.87 25.63
CA ILE A 300 -3.25 8.31 25.41
C ILE A 300 -3.28 6.94 24.71
N TRP A 301 -4.32 6.12 24.96
CA TRP A 301 -4.44 4.82 24.31
C TRP A 301 -4.61 4.95 22.79
N GLY A 302 -5.31 5.99 22.34
CA GLY A 302 -5.52 6.25 20.91
C GLY A 302 -4.30 6.87 20.25
N ALA A 303 -3.65 7.82 20.94
CA ALA A 303 -2.49 8.53 20.42
C ALA A 303 -1.18 7.72 20.45
N VAL A 304 -1.02 6.80 21.42
CA VAL A 304 0.24 6.10 21.67
C VAL A 304 0.09 4.59 21.62
N TYR A 305 -0.82 3.98 22.40
CA TYR A 305 -0.83 2.52 22.57
C TYR A 305 -1.28 1.78 21.30
N ILE A 306 -2.35 2.24 20.64
CA ILE A 306 -2.81 1.65 19.37
C ILE A 306 -1.73 1.71 18.29
N PRO A 307 -1.20 2.90 17.91
CA PRO A 307 -0.21 2.96 16.83
C PRO A 307 1.08 2.23 17.18
N SER A 308 1.54 2.26 18.44
CA SER A 308 2.73 1.52 18.88
C SER A 308 2.52 0.01 18.74
N THR A 309 1.35 -0.50 19.12
CA THR A 309 1.05 -1.93 19.01
C THR A 309 0.93 -2.35 17.54
N ILE A 310 0.23 -1.58 16.71
CA ILE A 310 0.13 -1.85 15.26
C ILE A 310 1.53 -1.86 14.62
N THR A 311 2.38 -0.91 14.98
CA THR A 311 3.74 -0.81 14.47
C THR A 311 4.59 -2.01 14.89
N LEU A 312 4.49 -2.42 16.16
CA LEU A 312 5.19 -3.61 16.65
C LEU A 312 4.72 -4.87 15.93
N LEU A 313 3.40 -5.05 15.76
CA LEU A 313 2.83 -6.17 15.00
C LEU A 313 3.34 -6.22 13.56
N ASN A 314 3.48 -5.06 12.91
CA ASN A 314 4.04 -5.00 11.56
C ASN A 314 5.53 -5.35 11.52
N ALA A 315 6.30 -4.90 12.51
CA ALA A 315 7.74 -5.12 12.57
C ALA A 315 8.15 -6.58 12.84
N VAL A 316 7.24 -7.42 13.36
CA VAL A 316 7.48 -8.87 13.52
C VAL A 316 7.82 -9.56 12.19
N GLY A 317 7.32 -9.05 11.06
CA GLY A 317 7.64 -9.58 9.73
C GLY A 317 9.11 -9.40 9.32
N THR A 318 9.79 -8.38 9.86
CA THR A 318 11.13 -7.95 9.42
C THR A 318 12.05 -7.64 10.61
N PRO A 319 12.41 -8.64 11.46
CA PRO A 319 13.18 -8.39 12.69
C PRO A 319 14.55 -7.75 12.42
N ARG A 320 15.15 -7.98 11.24
CA ARG A 320 16.43 -7.38 10.84
C ARG A 320 16.38 -5.85 10.73
N SER A 321 15.20 -5.29 10.45
CA SER A 321 14.98 -3.86 10.22
C SER A 321 14.37 -3.13 11.42
N LEU A 322 14.33 -3.76 12.60
CA LEU A 322 13.78 -3.15 13.82
C LEU A 322 14.44 -1.81 14.20
N HIS A 323 15.73 -1.63 13.89
CA HIS A 323 16.45 -0.37 14.12
C HIS A 323 15.92 0.79 13.25
N LEU A 324 15.15 0.52 12.20
CA LEU A 324 14.56 1.52 11.31
C LEU A 324 13.12 1.91 11.69
N LEU A 325 12.58 1.38 12.79
CA LEU A 325 11.16 1.51 13.14
C LEU A 325 10.68 2.97 13.21
N ILE A 326 11.48 3.86 13.82
CA ILE A 326 11.13 5.29 13.94
C ILE A 326 11.08 5.93 12.56
N PHE A 327 12.09 5.69 11.71
CA PHE A 327 12.10 6.21 10.34
C PHE A 327 10.92 5.68 9.52
N TRP A 328 10.58 4.40 9.68
CA TRP A 328 9.44 3.78 9.03
C TRP A 328 8.12 4.44 9.45
N ILE A 329 7.88 4.68 10.75
CA ILE A 329 6.67 5.39 11.22
C ILE A 329 6.56 6.77 10.58
N LEU A 330 7.64 7.55 10.63
CA LEU A 330 7.67 8.92 10.10
C LEU A 330 7.39 8.93 8.59
N PHE A 331 8.00 7.99 7.87
CA PHE A 331 7.82 7.83 6.43
C PHE A 331 6.42 7.35 6.07
N GLU A 332 5.85 6.39 6.81
CA GLU A 332 4.48 5.92 6.61
C GLU A 332 3.45 7.04 6.85
N ASN A 333 3.70 7.94 7.80
CA ASN A 333 2.90 9.15 8.00
C ASN A 333 3.00 10.11 6.81
N VAL A 334 4.19 10.34 6.24
CA VAL A 334 4.32 11.12 4.99
C VAL A 334 3.56 10.45 3.85
N MET A 335 3.70 9.13 3.70
CA MET A 335 3.03 8.38 2.65
C MET A 335 1.52 8.27 2.85
N SER A 336 1.02 8.40 4.09
CA SER A 336 -0.40 8.43 4.38
C SER A 336 -1.11 9.62 3.71
N LEU A 337 -0.43 10.76 3.52
CA LEU A 337 -0.95 11.90 2.73
C LEU A 337 -1.25 11.47 1.29
N HIS A 338 -0.28 10.82 0.63
CA HIS A 338 -0.44 10.37 -0.76
C HIS A 338 -1.52 9.31 -0.91
N ARG A 339 -1.52 8.33 0.01
CA ARG A 339 -2.52 7.25 0.00
C ARG A 339 -3.92 7.77 0.31
N THR A 340 -4.07 8.70 1.24
CA THR A 340 -5.37 9.36 1.53
C THR A 340 -5.87 10.13 0.33
N LYS A 341 -5.01 10.96 -0.29
CA LYS A 341 -5.36 11.69 -1.51
C LYS A 341 -5.81 10.74 -2.62
N ALA A 342 -5.04 9.69 -2.89
CA ALA A 342 -5.35 8.68 -3.91
C ALA A 342 -6.67 7.94 -3.61
N THR A 343 -6.91 7.59 -2.35
CA THR A 343 -8.14 6.93 -1.89
C THR A 343 -9.36 7.82 -2.14
N LEU A 344 -9.29 9.11 -1.77
CA LEU A 344 -10.38 10.06 -2.01
C LEU A 344 -10.63 10.26 -3.51
N ILE A 345 -9.57 10.39 -4.31
CA ILE A 345 -9.67 10.47 -5.78
C ILE A 345 -10.41 9.25 -6.34
N GLY A 346 -10.03 8.03 -5.91
CA GLY A 346 -10.68 6.79 -6.32
C GLY A 346 -12.14 6.70 -5.88
N LEU A 347 -12.47 7.08 -4.64
CA LEU A 347 -13.85 7.04 -4.12
C LEU A 347 -14.78 8.04 -4.79
N PHE A 348 -14.28 9.21 -5.21
CA PHE A 348 -15.08 10.25 -5.84
C PHE A 348 -15.01 10.26 -7.36
N GLU A 349 -14.26 9.34 -7.96
CA GLU A 349 -13.98 9.32 -9.41
C GLU A 349 -13.46 10.69 -9.92
N ALA A 350 -12.60 11.35 -9.15
CA ALA A 350 -12.02 12.65 -9.51
C ALA A 350 -10.98 12.52 -10.65
N GLY A 351 -10.39 13.63 -11.11
CA GLY A 351 -9.37 13.58 -12.15
C GLY A 351 -8.19 12.65 -11.82
N ARG A 352 -7.65 11.94 -12.82
CA ARG A 352 -6.51 10.98 -12.75
C ARG A 352 -6.80 9.58 -12.17
N VAL A 353 -8.06 9.20 -11.98
CA VAL A 353 -8.44 7.88 -11.40
C VAL A 353 -7.96 6.68 -12.20
N ASN A 354 -7.96 6.81 -13.53
CA ASN A 354 -7.48 5.77 -14.46
C ASN A 354 -6.07 6.05 -14.97
N GLU A 355 -5.35 7.01 -14.39
CA GLU A 355 -4.01 7.33 -14.86
C GLU A 355 -3.03 6.24 -14.42
N TRP A 356 -2.52 5.52 -15.42
CA TRP A 356 -1.47 4.54 -15.23
C TRP A 356 -0.15 5.14 -15.71
N VAL A 357 0.70 5.49 -14.74
CA VAL A 357 2.07 5.95 -15.01
C VAL A 357 3.01 4.80 -14.74
N VAL A 358 3.83 4.44 -15.73
CA VAL A 358 4.87 3.41 -15.61
C VAL A 358 5.79 3.75 -14.45
N THR A 359 6.03 2.77 -13.59
CA THR A 359 7.03 2.88 -12.55
C THR A 359 8.35 2.45 -13.15
N GLU A 360 9.24 3.41 -13.42
CA GLU A 360 10.58 3.13 -13.95
C GLU A 360 11.33 2.15 -13.04
N LYS A 361 11.94 1.14 -13.67
CA LYS A 361 12.78 0.11 -13.04
C LYS A 361 14.24 0.42 -13.36
N LEU A 362 15.16 0.22 -12.40
CA LEU A 362 16.57 0.68 -12.54
C LEU A 362 17.55 -0.40 -12.99
N GLY A 363 17.27 -1.69 -12.76
CA GLY A 363 18.09 -2.80 -13.28
C GLY A 363 19.55 -2.88 -12.76
N ASP A 364 19.84 -2.47 -11.52
CA ASP A 364 21.20 -2.12 -11.06
C ASP A 364 22.18 -3.28 -10.74
N ALA A 365 21.81 -4.57 -10.80
CA ALA A 365 22.68 -5.67 -10.34
C ALA A 365 23.86 -6.07 -11.26
N LEU A 366 23.95 -5.53 -12.48
CA LEU A 366 25.06 -5.81 -13.41
C LEU A 366 26.30 -4.91 -13.21
N LYS A 367 26.30 -3.99 -12.25
CA LYS A 367 27.50 -3.18 -11.93
C LYS A 367 28.60 -3.92 -11.19
N THR A 368 28.52 -5.25 -11.07
CA THR A 368 29.65 -6.05 -10.64
C THR A 368 30.39 -6.56 -11.89
N LYS A 369 31.40 -5.79 -12.32
CA LYS A 369 32.31 -6.00 -13.47
C LYS A 369 31.86 -5.45 -14.83
N SER A 370 31.85 -4.12 -14.95
CA SER A 370 32.55 -3.48 -16.08
C SER A 370 33.08 -2.12 -15.65
N GLY A 371 34.40 -1.97 -15.70
CA GLY A 371 35.10 -0.72 -15.39
C GLY A 371 34.94 0.29 -16.52
N ALA A 372 33.75 0.84 -16.70
CA ALA A 372 33.51 1.99 -17.55
C ALA A 372 32.95 3.13 -16.69
N LYS A 373 33.78 4.13 -16.41
CA LYS A 373 33.39 5.39 -15.77
C LYS A 373 32.36 6.11 -16.67
N ALA A 374 31.08 5.81 -16.51
CA ALA A 374 30.02 6.66 -16.99
C ALA A 374 30.00 7.92 -16.11
N SER A 375 30.39 9.06 -16.68
CA SER A 375 30.36 10.36 -16.00
C SER A 375 28.91 10.75 -15.69
N ARG A 376 28.41 10.37 -14.51
CA ARG A 376 27.12 10.87 -14.00
C ARG A 376 27.34 12.30 -13.48
N LYS A 377 26.97 13.30 -14.28
CA LYS A 377 26.89 14.70 -13.81
C LYS A 377 25.80 14.79 -12.73
N PRO A 378 26.09 15.33 -11.52
CA PRO A 378 25.05 15.60 -10.53
C PRO A 378 24.38 16.92 -10.91
N ARG A 379 23.48 16.92 -11.90
CA ARG A 379 22.60 18.07 -12.11
C ARG A 379 21.46 18.00 -11.10
N ILE A 380 21.74 18.47 -9.89
CA ILE A 380 20.72 18.72 -8.86
C ILE A 380 19.92 19.95 -9.31
N ARG A 381 18.84 19.75 -10.07
CA ARG A 381 17.84 20.79 -10.30
C ARG A 381 16.86 20.79 -9.13
N ILE A 382 17.12 21.64 -8.15
CA ILE A 382 16.34 21.79 -6.92
C ILE A 382 14.86 22.06 -7.22
N GLY A 383 14.55 22.84 -8.27
CA GLY A 383 13.17 23.22 -8.62
C GLY A 383 12.27 22.09 -9.14
N GLU A 384 12.82 21.05 -9.77
CA GLU A 384 12.02 19.93 -10.31
C GLU A 384 11.69 18.86 -9.24
N ARG A 385 12.26 18.98 -8.03
CA ARG A 385 12.12 18.03 -6.91
C ARG A 385 11.24 18.52 -5.76
N LEU A 386 10.76 19.76 -5.79
CA LEU A 386 9.94 20.30 -4.70
C LEU A 386 8.53 19.71 -4.75
N HIS A 387 8.12 19.13 -3.63
CA HIS A 387 6.78 18.59 -3.42
C HIS A 387 6.00 19.51 -2.47
N MET A 388 5.22 20.40 -3.07
CA MET A 388 4.56 21.51 -2.35
C MET A 388 3.60 21.05 -1.26
N LEU A 389 2.86 19.95 -1.45
CA LEU A 389 1.90 19.48 -0.44
C LEU A 389 2.63 19.05 0.84
N GLU A 390 3.76 18.35 0.70
CA GLU A 390 4.59 17.91 1.82
C GLU A 390 5.24 19.09 2.53
N LEU A 391 5.67 20.12 1.79
CA LEU A 391 6.19 21.36 2.38
C LEU A 391 5.09 22.11 3.17
N ILE A 392 3.87 22.18 2.63
CA ILE A 392 2.73 22.81 3.30
C ILE A 392 2.39 22.07 4.60
N VAL A 393 2.27 20.74 4.55
CA VAL A 393 1.99 19.92 5.74
C VAL A 393 3.15 20.02 6.75
N GLY A 394 4.41 20.00 6.28
CA GLY A 394 5.58 20.19 7.12
C GLY A 394 5.57 21.54 7.84
N SER A 395 5.21 22.61 7.13
CA SER A 395 5.10 23.97 7.68
C SER A 395 3.96 24.08 8.70
N TYR A 396 2.81 23.47 8.39
CA TYR A 396 1.69 23.37 9.31
C TYR A 396 2.05 22.64 10.60
N LEU A 397 2.71 21.48 10.52
CA LEU A 397 3.14 20.71 11.69
C LEU A 397 4.20 21.46 12.51
N SER A 398 5.13 22.16 11.84
CA SER A 398 6.13 23.00 12.50
C SER A 398 5.47 24.12 13.30
N PHE A 399 4.49 24.80 12.70
CA PHE A 399 3.70 25.83 13.38
C PHE A 399 2.96 25.29 14.60
N CYS A 400 2.30 24.12 14.47
CA CYS A 400 1.66 23.45 15.60
C CYS A 400 2.68 23.08 16.70
N GLY A 401 3.87 22.62 16.33
CA GLY A 401 4.96 22.29 17.25
C GLY A 401 5.47 23.52 18.01
N CYS A 402 5.69 24.65 17.34
CA CYS A 402 6.07 25.91 17.98
C CYS A 402 5.01 26.40 18.96
N TYR A 403 3.73 26.25 18.62
CA TYR A 403 2.64 26.60 19.50
C TYR A 403 2.58 25.68 20.73
N ASP A 404 2.66 24.35 20.55
CA ASP A 404 2.64 23.39 21.66
C ASP A 404 3.86 23.57 22.58
N LEU A 405 5.03 23.92 22.03
CA LEU A 405 6.22 24.23 22.84
C LEU A 405 6.01 25.46 23.72
N SER A 406 5.29 26.47 23.23
CA SER A 406 5.10 27.74 23.93
C SER A 406 3.91 27.72 24.91
N PHE A 407 2.84 27.01 24.56
CA PHE A 407 1.55 27.07 25.26
C PHE A 407 0.96 25.69 25.62
N GLY A 408 1.54 24.61 25.10
CA GLY A 408 1.05 23.26 25.25
C GLY A 408 1.29 22.66 26.63
N LYS A 409 0.49 21.64 26.96
CA LYS A 409 0.56 20.91 28.23
C LYS A 409 0.89 19.42 28.07
N ASN A 410 0.74 18.88 26.86
CA ASN A 410 0.78 17.44 26.60
C ASN A 410 2.10 16.96 26.00
N GLY A 411 3.02 17.87 25.64
CA GLY A 411 4.33 17.52 25.11
C GLY A 411 4.32 16.93 23.69
N TYR A 412 3.27 17.22 22.90
CA TYR A 412 3.17 16.74 21.52
C TYR A 412 4.21 17.38 20.59
N PHE A 413 4.80 18.51 20.96
CA PHE A 413 5.82 19.23 20.19
C PHE A 413 6.96 18.32 19.71
N ILE A 414 7.39 17.32 20.50
CA ILE A 414 8.44 16.37 20.11
C ILE A 414 8.01 15.60 18.85
N TYR A 415 6.83 14.99 18.88
CA TYR A 415 6.27 14.28 17.75
C TYR A 415 6.06 15.23 16.55
N LEU A 416 5.50 16.42 16.78
CA LEU A 416 5.19 17.38 15.72
C LEU A 416 6.44 17.89 15.00
N PHE A 417 7.52 18.18 15.72
CA PHE A 417 8.79 18.60 15.11
C PHE A 417 9.45 17.47 14.34
N ILE A 418 9.54 16.27 14.91
CA ILE A 418 10.14 15.11 14.22
C ILE A 418 9.34 14.77 12.95
N GLN A 419 8.00 14.79 13.03
CA GLN A 419 7.14 14.54 11.87
C GLN A 419 7.25 15.67 10.83
N SER A 420 7.32 16.94 11.26
CA SER A 420 7.55 18.08 10.38
C SER A 420 8.86 17.94 9.60
N ILE A 421 9.96 17.56 10.27
CA ILE A 421 11.25 17.29 9.62
C ILE A 421 11.11 16.21 8.54
N ALA A 422 10.41 15.11 8.82
CA ALA A 422 10.18 14.06 7.83
C ALA A 422 9.41 14.56 6.59
N PHE A 423 8.37 15.39 6.79
CA PHE A 423 7.64 16.03 5.68
C PHE A 423 8.52 17.01 4.89
N PHE A 424 9.40 17.78 5.55
CA PHE A 424 10.35 18.65 4.84
C PHE A 424 11.37 17.84 4.03
N ILE A 425 11.95 16.78 4.59
CA ILE A 425 12.91 15.90 3.90
C ILE A 425 12.29 15.29 2.64
N ALA A 426 11.05 14.80 2.74
CA ALA A 426 10.29 14.32 1.59
C ALA A 426 9.96 15.47 0.62
N GLY A 427 9.55 16.62 1.15
CA GLY A 427 9.14 17.82 0.41
C GLY A 427 10.24 18.44 -0.45
N VAL A 428 11.50 18.38 -0.03
CA VAL A 428 12.65 18.85 -0.82
C VAL A 428 13.18 17.79 -1.80
N GLY A 429 12.59 16.59 -1.81
CA GLY A 429 12.97 15.49 -2.71
C GLY A 429 14.32 14.85 -2.37
N TYR A 430 14.67 14.80 -1.08
CA TYR A 430 15.89 14.12 -0.59
C TYR A 430 15.69 12.61 -0.42
N VAL A 431 14.44 12.12 -0.51
CA VAL A 431 14.09 10.71 -0.39
C VAL A 431 14.31 9.97 -1.72
N GLY A 432 14.89 8.76 -1.67
CA GLY A 432 14.98 7.87 -2.83
C GLY A 432 16.04 8.23 -3.88
N THR A 433 17.17 8.81 -3.49
CA THR A 433 18.28 9.11 -4.43
C THR A 433 19.71 8.85 -3.91
N PHE A 434 19.85 8.20 -2.76
CA PHE A 434 21.16 7.71 -2.30
C PHE A 434 21.24 6.22 -2.58
N VAL A 435 21.75 5.88 -3.76
CA VAL A 435 22.36 4.57 -3.96
C VAL A 435 23.74 4.68 -3.31
N PRO A 436 24.02 4.02 -2.17
CA PRO A 436 25.38 3.95 -1.68
C PRO A 436 26.23 3.39 -2.82
N ASN A 437 27.31 4.09 -3.18
CA ASN A 437 28.30 3.46 -4.05
C ASN A 437 28.80 2.21 -3.32
N PRO A 438 28.86 1.05 -4.00
CA PRO A 438 29.37 -0.19 -3.41
C PRO A 438 30.81 -0.04 -2.91
#